data_AF-A0A494UNI2-F1
#
_entry.id   AF-A0A494UNI2-F1
#
_cell.length_a   1.000
_cell.length_b   1.000
_cell.length_c   1.000
_cell.angle_alpha   90.00
_cell.angle_beta   90.00
_cell.angle_gamma   90.00
#
_symmetry.space_group_name_H-M   'P 1'
#
loop_
_entity.id
_entity.type
_entity.pdbx_description
1 polymer ?
#
loop_
_entity_poly.entity_id
_entity_poly.type
_entity_poly.pdbx_seq_one_letter_code
_entity_poly.pdbx_strand_id
1 'polypeptide(L)'
;MGMYRQKHKQRMTLTAVALLAVPLAAACGSEKAGAGSGTAKAEKPLAGVRWTLDSVTVDGTTRRAPDGANLTVDDSGGVEGSYGCNLFRGRATFEGDRVRFGGRESTKKACSEQVMEVESTVARTLGDGALTADVTEDRLTLTTESGDTVRLSRTEDSPLYGTTWTVTTPALGKRAHLTFDKEKGTVAGSLGCNQVNADATVRDGHITLGVPGMTRMMCEDSLMDGEKALTKLFNGTVDYQIDGRTLTLTSGNGTSVRAVAQR
;
A
#
# COMPACT_ATOMS: atom_id res chain seq x y z
N MET A 1 62.26 -4.15 -53.68
CA MET A 1 63.28 -4.02 -52.63
C MET A 1 62.60 -4.41 -51.33
N GLY A 2 62.81 -5.54 -50.67
CA GLY A 2 63.69 -6.69 -50.78
C GLY A 2 63.44 -7.45 -49.47
N MET A 3 63.00 -8.70 -49.55
CA MET A 3 62.79 -9.57 -48.38
C MET A 3 64.10 -9.73 -47.60
N TYR A 4 64.03 -9.77 -46.26
CA TYR A 4 65.03 -10.51 -45.48
C TYR A 4 64.37 -11.40 -44.41
N ARG A 5 64.38 -12.70 -44.74
CA ARG A 5 64.33 -13.83 -43.80
C ARG A 5 65.66 -13.92 -43.05
N GLN A 6 65.65 -14.36 -41.80
CA GLN A 6 66.50 -15.43 -41.24
C GLN A 6 66.12 -15.64 -39.77
N LYS A 7 65.48 -16.76 -39.38
CA LYS A 7 66.04 -18.07 -39.01
C LYS A 7 67.14 -18.01 -37.95
N HIS A 8 66.84 -18.42 -36.72
CA HIS A 8 67.77 -19.14 -35.82
C HIS A 8 66.94 -19.99 -34.83
N LYS A 9 66.85 -21.31 -35.10
CA LYS A 9 67.63 -22.42 -34.50
C LYS A 9 66.92 -23.03 -33.28
N GLN A 10 66.31 -24.19 -33.54
CA GLN A 10 65.82 -25.16 -32.56
C GLN A 10 66.92 -25.52 -31.56
N ARG A 11 66.54 -25.63 -30.28
CA ARG A 11 67.14 -26.59 -29.36
C ARG A 11 66.02 -27.55 -28.92
N MET A 12 66.12 -28.79 -29.40
CA MET A 12 65.38 -29.94 -28.91
C MET A 12 65.88 -30.28 -27.50
N THR A 13 64.96 -30.45 -26.56
CA THR A 13 65.13 -31.35 -25.42
C THR A 13 63.88 -32.23 -25.33
N LEU A 14 64.10 -33.53 -25.50
CA LEU A 14 63.13 -34.62 -25.37
C LEU A 14 62.71 -34.84 -23.90
N THR A 15 61.67 -35.65 -23.74
CA THR A 15 61.11 -36.33 -22.53
C THR A 15 60.02 -35.53 -21.80
N ALA A 16 58.83 -36.06 -21.47
CA ALA A 16 58.27 -37.40 -21.58
C ALA A 16 56.74 -37.33 -21.78
N VAL A 17 56.21 -38.33 -22.47
CA VAL A 17 54.78 -38.54 -22.74
C VAL A 17 54.07 -39.01 -21.48
N ALA A 18 53.01 -38.31 -21.07
CA ALA A 18 51.97 -38.85 -20.21
C ALA A 18 50.64 -38.75 -20.96
N LEU A 19 50.21 -39.88 -21.53
CA LEU A 19 48.91 -40.07 -22.14
C LEU A 19 47.84 -40.03 -21.05
N LEU A 20 47.10 -38.92 -20.96
CA LEU A 20 45.82 -38.86 -20.27
C LEU A 20 44.71 -39.03 -21.31
N ALA A 21 44.09 -40.21 -21.31
CA ALA A 21 42.91 -40.52 -22.09
C ALA A 21 41.74 -39.64 -21.62
N VAL A 22 41.17 -38.85 -22.53
CA VAL A 22 39.93 -38.09 -22.32
C VAL A 22 38.76 -38.94 -22.81
N PRO A 23 37.85 -39.41 -21.95
CA PRO A 23 36.59 -39.96 -22.41
C PRO A 23 35.65 -38.79 -22.75
N LEU A 24 35.27 -38.66 -24.02
CA LEU A 24 34.11 -37.86 -24.43
C LEU A 24 32.84 -38.57 -23.94
N ALA A 25 32.38 -38.23 -22.73
CA ALA A 25 31.05 -38.58 -22.28
C ALA A 25 30.04 -37.58 -22.89
N ALA A 26 29.36 -38.00 -23.95
CA ALA A 26 28.11 -37.38 -24.38
C ALA A 26 27.05 -37.65 -23.31
N ALA A 27 26.93 -36.74 -22.35
CA ALA A 27 25.84 -36.77 -21.37
C ALA A 27 24.61 -36.08 -21.98
N CYS A 28 23.71 -36.87 -22.55
CA CYS A 28 22.29 -36.50 -22.63
C CYS A 28 21.76 -36.43 -21.19
N GLY A 29 21.91 -35.28 -20.54
CA GLY A 29 21.25 -34.96 -19.29
C GLY A 29 19.80 -34.65 -19.59
N SER A 30 18.90 -35.61 -19.33
CA SER A 30 17.49 -35.33 -19.13
C SER A 30 17.36 -34.41 -17.92
N GLU A 31 17.29 -33.10 -18.16
CA GLU A 31 16.95 -32.12 -17.14
C GLU A 31 15.55 -32.43 -16.63
N LYS A 32 15.47 -33.01 -15.43
CA LYS A 32 14.29 -32.89 -14.59
C LYS A 32 14.03 -31.39 -14.44
N ALA A 33 12.96 -30.91 -15.08
CA ALA A 33 12.43 -29.58 -14.87
C ALA A 33 12.26 -29.37 -13.36
N GLY A 34 13.16 -28.59 -12.78
CA GLY A 34 12.99 -28.07 -11.43
C GLY A 34 11.78 -27.15 -11.46
N ALA A 35 10.69 -27.60 -10.86
CA ALA A 35 9.59 -26.73 -10.51
C ALA A 35 10.11 -25.67 -9.54
N GLY A 36 10.20 -24.41 -9.97
CA GLY A 36 10.71 -23.34 -9.14
C GLY A 36 10.56 -21.95 -9.77
N SER A 37 9.68 -21.15 -9.16
CA SER A 37 9.57 -19.68 -9.27
C SER A 37 8.79 -19.12 -10.47
N GLY A 38 7.52 -19.48 -10.58
CA GLY A 38 6.51 -18.65 -11.25
C GLY A 38 5.81 -17.65 -10.32
N THR A 39 5.95 -17.81 -9.01
CA THR A 39 5.20 -17.07 -7.96
C THR A 39 5.50 -15.58 -7.88
N ALA A 40 6.67 -15.14 -8.35
CA ALA A 40 7.11 -13.75 -8.17
C ALA A 40 6.39 -12.70 -9.03
N LYS A 41 5.60 -13.10 -10.04
CA LYS A 41 5.10 -12.16 -11.06
C LYS A 41 3.86 -11.36 -10.63
N ALA A 42 2.94 -11.94 -9.86
CA ALA A 42 1.75 -11.25 -9.34
C ALA A 42 1.77 -10.99 -7.82
N GLU A 43 2.57 -11.72 -7.06
CA GLU A 43 2.72 -11.53 -5.61
C GLU A 43 3.35 -10.17 -5.28
N LYS A 44 4.45 -9.81 -5.97
CA LYS A 44 5.16 -8.53 -5.74
C LYS A 44 4.38 -7.26 -6.12
N PRO A 45 3.59 -7.23 -7.21
CA PRO A 45 2.79 -6.05 -7.55
C PRO A 45 1.57 -5.80 -6.66
N LEU A 46 1.00 -6.87 -6.08
CA LEU A 46 -0.27 -6.78 -5.35
C LEU A 46 -0.07 -6.54 -3.84
N ALA A 47 0.93 -7.19 -3.23
CA ALA A 47 1.26 -7.03 -1.82
C ALA A 47 1.89 -5.67 -1.50
N GLY A 48 1.67 -5.17 -0.28
CA GLY A 48 2.18 -3.87 0.19
C GLY A 48 1.51 -2.66 -0.46
N VAL A 49 0.49 -2.87 -1.29
CA VAL A 49 -0.26 -1.81 -1.97
C VAL A 49 -1.69 -1.77 -1.45
N ARG A 50 -2.15 -0.56 -1.12
CA ARG A 50 -3.56 -0.31 -0.85
C ARG A 50 -4.28 -0.06 -2.17
N TRP A 51 -5.29 -0.87 -2.45
CA TRP A 51 -6.10 -0.79 -3.64
C TRP A 51 -7.49 -0.27 -3.31
N THR A 52 -7.95 0.75 -4.03
CA THR A 52 -9.34 1.19 -4.02
C THR A 52 -10.15 0.24 -4.91
N LEU A 53 -11.26 -0.29 -4.39
CA LEU A 53 -12.21 -1.05 -5.21
C LEU A 53 -12.98 -0.04 -6.08
N ASP A 54 -12.86 -0.13 -7.40
CA ASP A 54 -13.54 0.81 -8.32
C ASP A 54 -14.90 0.25 -8.76
N SER A 55 -14.91 -1.02 -9.18
CA SER A 55 -16.12 -1.66 -9.73
C SER A 55 -16.03 -3.18 -9.73
N VAL A 56 -17.20 -3.82 -9.85
CA VAL A 56 -17.35 -5.24 -10.12
C VAL A 56 -18.24 -5.44 -11.33
N THR A 57 -17.84 -6.31 -12.25
CA THR A 57 -18.62 -6.72 -13.41
C THR A 57 -18.94 -8.20 -13.28
N VAL A 58 -20.23 -8.54 -13.20
CA VAL A 58 -20.74 -9.93 -13.17
C VAL A 58 -21.79 -10.09 -14.26
N ASP A 59 -21.68 -11.15 -15.07
CA ASP A 59 -22.59 -11.42 -16.18
C ASP A 59 -22.79 -10.21 -17.12
N GLY A 60 -21.68 -9.49 -17.39
CA GLY A 60 -21.66 -8.27 -18.21
C GLY A 60 -22.24 -7.02 -17.54
N THR A 61 -22.84 -7.12 -16.35
CA THR A 61 -23.37 -5.97 -15.61
C THR A 61 -22.32 -5.39 -14.68
N THR A 62 -21.94 -4.13 -14.91
CA THR A 62 -20.96 -3.42 -14.09
C THR A 62 -21.64 -2.59 -13.00
N ARG A 63 -21.20 -2.77 -11.75
CA ARG A 63 -21.63 -2.00 -10.58
C ARG A 63 -20.42 -1.28 -10.00
N ARG A 64 -20.56 0.01 -9.70
CA ARG A 64 -19.53 0.80 -9.02
C ARG A 64 -19.45 0.40 -7.55
N ALA A 65 -18.25 0.23 -7.01
CA ALA A 65 -18.08 -0.03 -5.59
C ALA A 65 -18.44 1.22 -4.75
N PRO A 66 -18.93 1.06 -3.51
CA PRO A 66 -19.20 2.19 -2.63
C PRO A 66 -17.92 2.95 -2.26
N ASP A 67 -18.06 4.23 -1.95
CA ASP A 67 -16.94 5.06 -1.48
C ASP A 67 -16.24 4.42 -0.26
N GLY A 68 -14.91 4.42 -0.29
CA GLY A 68 -14.10 3.85 0.79
C GLY A 68 -13.94 2.33 0.73
N ALA A 69 -14.52 1.65 -0.25
CA ALA A 69 -14.23 0.25 -0.52
C ALA A 69 -12.75 0.09 -0.95
N ASN A 70 -12.04 -0.81 -0.30
CA ASN A 70 -10.60 -1.00 -0.52
C ASN A 70 -10.17 -2.42 -0.13
N LEU A 71 -8.99 -2.81 -0.61
CA LEU A 71 -8.33 -4.08 -0.35
C LEU A 71 -6.83 -3.84 -0.18
N THR A 72 -6.24 -4.43 0.84
CA THR A 72 -4.79 -4.46 1.06
C THR A 72 -4.37 -5.89 1.33
N VAL A 73 -3.23 -6.28 0.75
CA VAL A 73 -2.57 -7.55 1.06
C VAL A 73 -1.20 -7.21 1.63
N ASP A 74 -0.90 -7.70 2.82
CA ASP A 74 0.42 -7.52 3.43
C ASP A 74 1.44 -8.55 2.89
N ASP A 75 2.72 -8.33 3.19
CA ASP A 75 3.83 -9.18 2.73
C ASP A 75 3.77 -10.63 3.27
N SER A 76 2.97 -10.89 4.31
CA SER A 76 2.73 -12.23 4.86
C SER A 76 1.51 -12.92 4.24
N GLY A 77 0.86 -12.26 3.27
CA GLY A 77 -0.38 -12.70 2.64
C GLY A 77 -1.61 -12.50 3.53
N GLY A 78 -1.53 -11.68 4.59
CA GLY A 78 -2.70 -11.21 5.31
C GLY A 78 -3.51 -10.24 4.44
N VAL A 79 -4.84 -10.36 4.50
CA VAL A 79 -5.74 -9.55 3.68
C VAL A 79 -6.67 -8.79 4.60
N GLU A 80 -6.82 -7.50 4.36
CA GLU A 80 -7.83 -6.68 5.01
C GLU A 80 -8.41 -5.65 4.05
N GLY A 81 -9.61 -5.18 4.36
CA GLY A 81 -10.25 -4.17 3.55
C GLY A 81 -11.65 -3.82 4.00
N SER A 82 -12.33 -3.08 3.13
CA SER A 82 -13.72 -2.67 3.29
C SER A 82 -14.45 -2.91 1.98
N TYR A 83 -15.66 -3.46 2.04
CA TYR A 83 -16.58 -3.48 0.90
C TYR A 83 -17.37 -2.16 0.77
N GLY A 84 -17.05 -1.17 1.59
CA GLY A 84 -17.72 0.13 1.68
C GLY A 84 -18.56 0.26 2.96
N CYS A 85 -19.36 -0.76 3.30
CA CYS A 85 -20.11 -0.82 4.56
C CYS A 85 -19.43 -1.73 5.58
N ASN A 86 -19.18 -2.98 5.20
CA ASN A 86 -18.54 -3.96 6.07
C ASN A 86 -17.04 -4.05 5.84
N LEU A 87 -16.34 -4.26 6.95
CA LEU A 87 -14.92 -4.56 6.95
C LEU A 87 -14.74 -6.07 6.76
N PHE A 88 -13.68 -6.46 6.06
CA PHE A 88 -13.33 -7.86 5.87
C PHE A 88 -11.86 -8.13 6.16
N ARG A 89 -11.57 -9.38 6.52
CA ARG A 89 -10.21 -9.91 6.67
C ARG A 89 -10.11 -11.29 6.06
N GLY A 90 -8.90 -11.73 5.74
CA GLY A 90 -8.62 -13.07 5.23
C GLY A 90 -7.15 -13.31 4.97
N ARG A 91 -6.87 -14.25 4.06
CA ARG A 91 -5.53 -14.61 3.61
C ARG A 91 -5.49 -14.68 2.08
N ALA A 92 -4.39 -14.27 1.47
CA ALA A 92 -4.11 -14.45 0.06
C ALA A 92 -3.07 -15.57 -0.10
N THR A 93 -3.29 -16.45 -1.07
CA THR A 93 -2.28 -17.41 -1.54
C THR A 93 -2.05 -17.22 -3.02
N PHE A 94 -0.79 -17.13 -3.42
CA PHE A 94 -0.39 -16.82 -4.80
C PHE A 94 0.15 -18.05 -5.51
N GLU A 95 -0.29 -18.24 -6.76
CA GLU A 95 0.17 -19.29 -7.67
C GLU A 95 0.38 -18.68 -9.06
N GLY A 96 1.60 -18.21 -9.33
CA GLY A 96 1.91 -17.57 -10.61
C GLY A 96 1.26 -16.19 -10.72
N ASP A 97 0.36 -16.04 -11.68
CA ASP A 97 -0.50 -14.88 -11.90
C ASP A 97 -1.86 -14.99 -11.18
N ARG A 98 -2.11 -16.08 -10.45
CA ARG A 98 -3.36 -16.30 -9.75
C ARG A 98 -3.25 -16.00 -8.26
N VAL A 99 -4.34 -15.46 -7.71
CA VAL A 99 -4.53 -15.26 -6.27
C VAL A 99 -5.82 -15.95 -5.81
N ARG A 100 -5.75 -16.64 -4.68
CA ARG A 100 -6.94 -17.13 -3.96
C ARG A 100 -7.05 -16.40 -2.64
N PHE A 101 -8.25 -15.87 -2.35
CA PHE A 101 -8.56 -15.27 -1.06
C PHE A 101 -9.26 -16.30 -0.16
N GLY A 102 -8.61 -16.76 0.91
CA GLY A 102 -9.13 -17.75 1.85
C GLY A 102 -9.42 -17.19 3.24
N GLY A 103 -10.11 -17.99 4.08
CA GLY A 103 -10.36 -17.66 5.49
C GLY A 103 -11.07 -16.33 5.70
N ARG A 104 -11.99 -15.97 4.81
CA ARG A 104 -12.58 -14.64 4.77
C ARG A 104 -13.64 -14.46 5.85
N GLU A 105 -13.50 -13.40 6.62
CA GLU A 105 -14.47 -12.97 7.63
C GLU A 105 -14.92 -11.54 7.32
N SER A 106 -16.17 -11.22 7.65
CA SER A 106 -16.76 -9.90 7.42
C SER A 106 -17.57 -9.46 8.65
N THR A 107 -17.59 -8.17 8.91
CA THR A 107 -18.57 -7.58 9.83
C THR A 107 -19.99 -7.70 9.27
N LYS A 108 -21.00 -7.45 10.10
CA LYS A 108 -22.43 -7.51 9.75
C LYS A 108 -23.17 -6.21 10.08
N LYS A 109 -22.67 -5.09 9.57
CA LYS A 109 -23.30 -3.77 9.62
C LYS A 109 -24.42 -3.72 8.59
N ALA A 110 -25.51 -3.05 8.95
CA ALA A 110 -26.60 -2.74 8.05
C ALA A 110 -26.35 -1.35 7.41
N CYS A 111 -26.33 -1.31 6.09
CA CYS A 111 -26.31 -0.10 5.28
C CYS A 111 -27.52 -0.09 4.32
N SER A 112 -27.59 0.88 3.41
CA SER A 112 -28.64 0.88 2.38
C SER A 112 -28.57 -0.38 1.52
N GLU A 113 -29.74 -0.81 1.04
CA GLU A 113 -29.88 -2.04 0.24
C GLU A 113 -28.93 -2.06 -0.97
N GLN A 114 -28.81 -0.92 -1.68
CA GLN A 114 -27.91 -0.77 -2.82
C GLN A 114 -26.43 -1.03 -2.47
N VAL A 115 -25.98 -0.53 -1.31
CA VAL A 115 -24.60 -0.75 -0.83
C VAL A 115 -24.39 -2.23 -0.49
N MET A 116 -25.38 -2.83 0.19
CA MET A 116 -25.31 -4.25 0.58
C MET A 116 -25.33 -5.20 -0.64
N GLU A 117 -26.06 -4.86 -1.71
CA GLU A 117 -26.06 -5.65 -2.96
C GLU A 117 -24.68 -5.65 -3.64
N VAL A 118 -24.08 -4.46 -3.77
CA VAL A 118 -22.73 -4.34 -4.37
C VAL A 118 -21.70 -5.04 -3.49
N GLU A 119 -21.75 -4.86 -2.17
CA GLU A 119 -20.89 -5.58 -1.23
C GLU A 119 -20.97 -7.10 -1.41
N SER A 120 -22.19 -7.66 -1.46
CA SER A 120 -22.41 -9.09 -1.65
C SER A 120 -21.85 -9.58 -2.99
N THR A 121 -21.98 -8.77 -4.04
CA THR A 121 -21.44 -9.06 -5.37
C THR A 121 -19.92 -9.10 -5.34
N VAL A 122 -19.27 -8.05 -4.81
CA VAL A 122 -17.80 -7.99 -4.68
C VAL A 122 -17.29 -9.15 -3.84
N ALA A 123 -17.88 -9.42 -2.67
CA ALA A 123 -17.45 -10.47 -1.77
C ALA A 123 -17.56 -11.87 -2.38
N ARG A 124 -18.60 -12.11 -3.20
CA ARG A 124 -18.76 -13.37 -3.95
C ARG A 124 -17.71 -13.50 -5.04
N THR A 125 -17.52 -12.46 -5.87
CA THR A 125 -16.55 -12.48 -6.98
C THR A 125 -15.12 -12.62 -6.47
N LEU A 126 -14.72 -11.88 -5.43
CA LEU A 126 -13.41 -12.08 -4.78
C LEU A 126 -13.26 -13.47 -4.14
N GLY A 127 -14.38 -14.13 -3.91
CA GLY A 127 -14.44 -15.43 -3.28
C GLY A 127 -14.51 -16.63 -4.20
N ASP A 128 -14.57 -16.40 -5.50
CA ASP A 128 -14.84 -17.41 -6.51
C ASP A 128 -13.57 -18.13 -6.95
N GLY A 129 -12.97 -18.86 -6.00
CA GLY A 129 -11.78 -19.68 -6.25
C GLY A 129 -10.53 -18.86 -6.58
N ALA A 130 -9.83 -19.25 -7.64
CA ALA A 130 -8.61 -18.59 -8.09
C ALA A 130 -8.94 -17.49 -9.08
N LEU A 131 -8.44 -16.29 -8.79
CA LEU A 131 -8.58 -15.12 -9.63
C LEU A 131 -7.28 -14.88 -10.37
N THR A 132 -7.36 -14.70 -11.69
CA THR A 132 -6.22 -14.21 -12.47
C THR A 132 -6.04 -12.73 -12.14
N ALA A 133 -4.84 -12.35 -11.71
CA ALA A 133 -4.49 -10.98 -11.36
C ALA A 133 -3.68 -10.35 -12.50
N ASP A 134 -4.25 -9.33 -13.12
CA ASP A 134 -3.55 -8.44 -14.03
C ASP A 134 -3.21 -7.14 -13.27
N VAL A 135 -1.92 -6.91 -13.05
CA VAL A 135 -1.43 -5.79 -12.23
C VAL A 135 -0.52 -4.89 -13.05
N THR A 136 -0.89 -3.61 -13.13
CA THR A 136 -0.05 -2.52 -13.62
C THR A 136 0.44 -1.66 -12.45
N GLU A 137 1.13 -0.56 -12.75
CA GLU A 137 1.56 0.37 -11.70
C GLU A 137 0.37 0.97 -10.93
N ASP A 138 -0.70 1.35 -11.63
CA ASP A 138 -1.85 2.08 -11.08
C ASP A 138 -3.17 1.29 -11.06
N ARG A 139 -3.23 0.10 -11.68
CA ARG A 139 -4.44 -0.71 -11.78
C ARG A 139 -4.21 -2.16 -11.38
N LEU A 140 -5.28 -2.75 -10.86
CA LEU A 140 -5.39 -4.17 -10.62
C LEU A 140 -6.74 -4.63 -11.16
N THR A 141 -6.73 -5.67 -11.99
CA THR A 141 -7.95 -6.39 -12.39
C THR A 141 -7.84 -7.82 -11.89
N LEU A 142 -8.85 -8.24 -11.14
CA LEU A 142 -9.01 -9.62 -10.69
C LEU A 142 -10.11 -10.27 -11.52
N THR A 143 -9.82 -11.40 -12.15
CA THR A 143 -10.74 -12.09 -13.07
C THR A 143 -11.01 -13.52 -12.62
N THR A 144 -12.28 -13.88 -12.48
CA THR A 144 -12.71 -15.26 -12.18
C THR A 144 -12.53 -16.16 -13.40
N GLU A 145 -12.68 -17.48 -13.23
CA GLU A 145 -12.68 -18.43 -14.36
C GLU A 145 -13.87 -18.20 -15.31
N SER A 146 -15.01 -17.73 -14.79
CA SER A 146 -16.19 -17.35 -15.57
C SER A 146 -16.02 -16.06 -16.38
N GLY A 147 -14.97 -15.27 -16.12
CA GLY A 147 -14.71 -13.99 -16.76
C GLY A 147 -15.31 -12.77 -16.05
N ASP A 148 -15.88 -12.95 -14.85
CA ASP A 148 -16.30 -11.83 -14.00
C ASP A 148 -15.06 -11.07 -13.49
N THR A 149 -15.19 -9.76 -13.31
CA THR A 149 -14.04 -8.91 -12.97
C THR A 149 -14.29 -8.01 -11.78
N VAL A 150 -13.25 -7.82 -10.95
CA VAL A 150 -13.15 -6.74 -9.98
C VAL A 150 -12.03 -5.82 -10.44
N ARG A 151 -12.34 -4.55 -10.71
CA ARG A 151 -11.35 -3.53 -11.08
C ARG A 151 -11.02 -2.68 -9.87
N LEU A 152 -9.73 -2.46 -9.69
CA LEU A 152 -9.16 -1.69 -8.60
C LEU A 152 -8.13 -0.70 -9.13
N SER A 153 -7.97 0.38 -8.38
CA SER A 153 -6.98 1.41 -8.62
C SER A 153 -6.05 1.54 -7.42
N ARG A 154 -4.77 1.83 -7.66
CA ARG A 154 -3.85 2.15 -6.57
C ARG A 154 -4.43 3.34 -5.82
N THR A 155 -4.55 3.21 -4.50
CA THR A 155 -4.97 4.34 -3.67
C THR A 155 -3.85 5.39 -3.68
N GLU A 156 -4.13 6.56 -4.25
CA GLU A 156 -3.23 7.71 -4.17
C GLU A 156 -3.42 8.46 -2.86
N ASP A 157 -2.30 8.86 -2.27
CA ASP A 157 -2.28 9.67 -1.06
C ASP A 157 -2.73 11.09 -1.34
N SER A 158 -3.61 11.61 -0.50
CA SER A 158 -3.97 13.02 -0.53
C SER A 158 -2.73 13.85 -0.19
N PRO A 159 -2.49 14.97 -0.89
CA PRO A 159 -1.33 15.80 -0.60
C PRO A 159 -1.40 16.29 0.85
N LEU A 160 -0.30 16.19 1.60
CA LEU A 160 -0.25 16.72 2.97
C LEU A 160 -0.61 18.21 3.01
N TYR A 161 -0.01 18.97 2.09
CA TYR A 161 -0.16 20.41 1.98
C TYR A 161 -1.42 20.81 1.24
N GLY A 162 -2.06 21.90 1.68
CA GLY A 162 -3.30 22.42 1.07
C GLY A 162 -4.54 21.58 1.34
N THR A 163 -4.39 20.37 1.89
CA THR A 163 -5.51 19.54 2.34
C THR A 163 -5.95 19.96 3.73
N THR A 164 -7.26 20.14 3.90
CA THR A 164 -7.89 20.25 5.23
C THR A 164 -8.13 18.86 5.78
N TRP A 165 -7.43 18.52 6.86
CA TRP A 165 -7.50 17.24 7.52
C TRP A 165 -8.44 17.31 8.72
N THR A 166 -9.65 16.75 8.60
CA THR A 166 -10.63 16.70 9.70
C THR A 166 -10.29 15.60 10.67
N VAL A 167 -10.05 15.94 11.94
CA VAL A 167 -9.70 14.98 12.99
C VAL A 167 -10.90 14.08 13.31
N THR A 168 -10.68 12.77 13.26
CA THR A 168 -11.66 11.73 13.59
C THR A 168 -11.32 11.01 14.88
N THR A 169 -10.04 11.01 15.30
CA THR A 169 -9.60 10.45 16.58
C THR A 169 -8.57 11.39 17.20
N PRO A 170 -8.81 11.92 18.42
CA PRO A 170 -10.02 11.74 19.24
C PRO A 170 -11.28 12.34 18.57
N ALA A 171 -12.45 11.80 18.91
CA ALA A 171 -13.71 12.21 18.30
C ALA A 171 -14.18 13.57 18.84
N LEU A 172 -13.83 14.65 18.14
CA LEU A 172 -14.14 16.03 18.52
C LEU A 172 -15.33 16.60 17.71
N GLY A 173 -16.34 15.77 17.47
CA GLY A 173 -17.55 16.19 16.74
C GLY A 173 -17.30 16.77 15.34
N LYS A 174 -16.20 16.36 14.68
CA LYS A 174 -15.72 16.90 13.39
C LYS A 174 -15.39 18.41 13.40
N ARG A 175 -15.22 19.01 14.58
CA ARG A 175 -14.88 20.44 14.72
C ARG A 175 -13.37 20.68 14.61
N ALA A 176 -12.56 19.67 14.97
CA ALA A 176 -11.12 19.74 14.88
C ALA A 176 -10.64 19.44 13.46
N HIS A 177 -9.76 20.29 12.94
CA HIS A 177 -9.14 20.12 11.63
C HIS A 177 -7.80 20.84 11.57
N LEU A 178 -6.90 20.36 10.73
CA LEU A 178 -5.57 20.92 10.51
C LEU A 178 -5.30 21.07 9.01
N THR A 179 -4.65 22.15 8.62
CA THR A 179 -4.20 22.40 7.25
C THR A 179 -2.73 22.81 7.29
N PHE A 180 -1.90 22.11 6.50
CA PHE A 180 -0.47 22.40 6.38
C PHE A 180 -0.22 23.29 5.15
N ASP A 181 0.50 24.38 5.35
CA ASP A 181 0.88 25.34 4.32
C ASP A 181 2.38 25.21 4.04
N LYS A 182 2.73 24.79 2.81
CA LYS A 182 4.11 24.55 2.40
C LYS A 182 4.91 25.84 2.28
N GLU A 183 4.29 26.90 1.76
CA GLU A 183 4.98 28.15 1.45
C GLU A 183 5.26 28.94 2.73
N LYS A 184 4.31 28.94 3.65
CA LYS A 184 4.48 29.59 4.96
C LYS A 184 5.26 28.74 5.95
N GLY A 185 5.33 27.43 5.73
CA GLY A 185 5.94 26.50 6.69
C GLY A 185 5.15 26.42 8.00
N THR A 186 3.82 26.43 7.91
CA THR A 186 2.92 26.49 9.08
C THR A 186 1.83 25.43 9.04
N VAL A 187 1.33 25.06 10.21
CA VAL A 187 0.03 24.37 10.36
C VAL A 187 -0.97 25.34 11.00
N ALA A 188 -2.21 25.32 10.53
CA ALA A 188 -3.29 26.10 11.11
C ALA A 188 -4.60 25.28 11.14
N GLY A 189 -5.54 25.67 11.99
CA GLY A 189 -6.88 25.08 12.03
C GLY A 189 -7.53 25.20 13.40
N SER A 190 -8.38 24.23 13.73
CA SER A 190 -9.09 24.16 15.01
C SER A 190 -8.74 22.87 15.75
N LEU A 191 -8.52 22.96 17.06
CA LEU A 191 -8.38 21.80 17.95
C LEU A 191 -9.71 21.39 18.59
N GLY A 192 -10.83 21.78 17.97
CA GLY A 192 -12.19 21.46 18.39
C GLY A 192 -12.95 22.71 18.83
N CYS A 193 -12.42 23.40 19.85
CA CYS A 193 -12.96 24.67 20.33
C CYS A 193 -12.03 25.82 19.94
N ASN A 194 -10.75 25.75 20.31
CA ASN A 194 -9.78 26.80 20.04
C ASN A 194 -9.16 26.72 18.63
N GLN A 195 -8.90 27.88 18.04
CA GLN A 195 -8.09 28.01 16.84
C GLN A 195 -6.62 27.84 17.20
N VAL A 196 -5.84 27.27 16.30
CA VAL A 196 -4.41 27.04 16.45
C VAL A 196 -3.64 27.48 15.21
N ASN A 197 -2.45 28.01 15.43
CA ASN A 197 -1.43 28.19 14.40
C ASN A 197 -0.06 27.85 14.99
N ALA A 198 0.82 27.21 14.21
CA ALA A 198 2.19 26.92 14.62
C ALA A 198 3.09 26.79 13.40
N ASP A 199 4.40 26.91 13.60
CA ASP A 199 5.38 26.50 12.60
C ASP A 199 5.28 24.99 12.38
N ALA A 200 5.44 24.55 11.13
CA ALA A 200 5.41 23.15 10.74
C ALA A 200 6.51 22.89 9.70
N THR A 201 7.54 22.16 10.12
CA THR A 201 8.65 21.76 9.24
C THR A 201 8.54 20.28 8.94
N VAL A 202 8.32 19.93 7.68
CA VAL A 202 8.23 18.54 7.22
C VAL A 202 9.59 18.10 6.67
N ARG A 203 10.14 17.00 7.19
CA ARG A 203 11.37 16.36 6.70
C ARG A 203 11.31 14.86 6.93
N ASP A 204 11.72 14.09 5.93
CA ASP A 204 12.01 12.66 6.06
C ASP A 204 10.92 11.82 6.76
N GLY A 205 9.63 12.03 6.43
CA GLY A 205 8.51 11.29 7.05
C GLY A 205 8.11 11.77 8.44
N HIS A 206 8.71 12.86 8.92
CA HIS A 206 8.40 13.52 10.19
C HIS A 206 7.93 14.96 9.98
N ILE A 207 7.13 15.45 10.93
CA ILE A 207 6.75 16.86 11.03
C ILE A 207 7.20 17.40 12.39
N THR A 208 8.07 18.40 12.40
CA THR A 208 8.37 19.18 13.60
C THR A 208 7.36 20.31 13.71
N LEU A 209 6.55 20.27 14.75
CA LEU A 209 5.55 21.29 15.08
C LEU A 209 6.10 22.21 16.16
N GLY A 210 6.07 23.51 15.88
CA GLY A 210 6.50 24.56 16.80
C GLY A 210 5.57 24.76 18.00
N VAL A 211 5.88 25.76 18.81
CA VAL A 211 5.00 26.19 19.92
C VAL A 211 3.69 26.72 19.34
N PRO A 212 2.51 26.24 19.78
CA PRO A 212 1.25 26.66 19.20
C PRO A 212 0.81 28.02 19.74
N GLY A 213 0.46 28.92 18.83
CA GLY A 213 -0.43 30.05 19.14
C GLY A 213 -1.87 29.55 19.19
N MET A 214 -2.61 29.86 20.25
CA MET A 214 -3.98 29.43 20.45
C MET A 214 -4.88 30.54 20.98
N THR A 215 -6.15 30.52 20.57
CA THR A 215 -7.18 31.31 21.24
C THR A 215 -7.48 30.73 22.63
N ARG A 216 -8.12 31.52 23.50
CA ARG A 216 -8.60 31.06 24.82
C ARG A 216 -10.12 31.29 24.94
N MET A 217 -10.90 30.46 24.26
CA MET A 217 -12.35 30.43 24.40
C MET A 217 -12.76 29.52 25.54
N MET A 218 -13.87 29.84 26.22
CA MET A 218 -14.50 28.88 27.14
C MET A 218 -15.18 27.77 26.34
N CYS A 219 -14.84 26.53 26.66
CA CYS A 219 -15.29 25.35 25.95
C CYS A 219 -16.13 24.47 26.88
N GLU A 220 -17.03 23.69 26.30
CA GLU A 220 -17.72 22.61 27.00
C GLU A 220 -16.72 21.54 27.43
N ASP A 221 -16.96 20.89 28.58
CA ASP A 221 -16.07 19.87 29.15
C ASP A 221 -15.76 18.72 28.19
N SER A 222 -16.73 18.38 27.34
CA SER A 222 -16.64 17.30 26.35
C SER A 222 -15.53 17.48 25.31
N LEU A 223 -15.03 18.71 25.11
CA LEU A 223 -13.99 19.04 24.12
C LEU A 223 -12.60 19.19 24.73
N MET A 224 -12.51 19.39 26.05
CA MET A 224 -11.24 19.72 26.71
C MET A 224 -10.22 18.58 26.64
N ASP A 225 -10.66 17.33 26.81
CA ASP A 225 -9.73 16.19 26.79
C ASP A 225 -9.20 15.90 25.39
N GLY A 226 -10.03 16.07 24.36
CA GLY A 226 -9.57 15.97 22.98
C GLY A 226 -8.64 17.11 22.58
N GLU A 227 -8.91 18.35 23.02
CA GLU A 227 -8.00 19.48 22.81
C GLU A 227 -6.65 19.26 23.52
N LYS A 228 -6.65 18.76 24.76
CA LYS A 228 -5.43 18.35 25.48
C LYS A 228 -4.66 17.25 24.75
N ALA A 229 -5.35 16.32 24.11
CA ALA A 229 -4.70 15.29 23.31
C ALA A 229 -4.04 15.90 22.06
N LEU A 230 -4.74 16.79 21.35
CA LEU A 230 -4.20 17.43 20.14
C LEU A 230 -3.04 18.38 20.43
N THR A 231 -3.08 19.11 21.54
CA THR A 231 -1.99 20.03 21.93
C THR A 231 -0.67 19.32 22.19
N LYS A 232 -0.69 18.03 22.56
CA LYS A 232 0.51 17.19 22.73
C LYS A 232 1.25 16.86 21.43
N LEU A 233 0.68 17.19 20.27
CA LEU A 233 1.38 17.09 18.98
C LEU A 233 2.40 18.22 18.81
N PHE A 234 2.15 19.37 19.43
CA PHE A 234 2.93 20.59 19.22
C PHE A 234 4.15 20.66 20.14
N ASN A 235 5.06 21.59 19.83
CA ASN A 235 6.35 21.74 20.49
C ASN A 235 7.16 20.42 20.51
N GLY A 236 7.17 19.73 19.37
CA GLY A 236 7.75 18.39 19.26
C GLY A 236 7.78 17.90 17.81
N THR A 237 8.31 16.70 17.64
CA THR A 237 8.31 16.00 16.35
C THR A 237 7.27 14.89 16.38
N VAL A 238 6.50 14.78 15.30
CA VAL A 238 5.53 13.72 15.07
C VAL A 238 5.92 12.93 13.84
N ASP A 239 5.77 11.61 13.91
CA ASP A 239 5.73 10.76 12.72
C ASP A 239 4.43 11.03 12.00
N TYR A 240 4.45 11.07 10.67
CA TYR A 240 3.23 11.14 9.89
C TYR A 240 3.17 10.04 8.83
N GLN A 241 1.97 9.52 8.64
CA GLN A 241 1.65 8.58 7.57
C GLN A 241 0.35 9.02 6.90
N ILE A 242 0.35 9.03 5.58
CA ILE A 242 -0.86 9.22 4.79
C ILE A 242 -1.17 7.89 4.11
N ASP A 243 -2.39 7.41 4.32
CA ASP A 243 -2.92 6.23 3.64
C ASP A 243 -4.19 6.64 2.89
N GLY A 244 -4.01 6.98 1.62
CA GLY A 244 -5.05 7.56 0.78
C GLY A 244 -5.56 8.88 1.34
N ARG A 245 -6.77 8.84 1.92
CA ARG A 245 -7.40 10.03 2.53
C ARG A 245 -7.25 10.10 4.04
N THR A 246 -6.47 9.21 4.65
CA THR A 246 -6.31 9.17 6.11
C THR A 246 -4.92 9.64 6.48
N LEU A 247 -4.83 10.67 7.31
CA LEU A 247 -3.59 11.11 7.94
C LEU A 247 -3.54 10.54 9.35
N THR A 248 -2.44 9.89 9.70
CA THR A 248 -2.11 9.51 11.08
C THR A 248 -0.88 10.29 11.52
N LEU A 249 -0.99 10.96 12.67
CA LEU A 249 0.12 11.66 13.32
C LEU A 249 0.41 10.96 14.65
N THR A 250 1.68 10.63 14.91
CA THR A 250 2.11 9.98 16.15
C THR A 250 3.20 10.81 16.80
N SER A 251 2.93 11.33 18.01
CA SER A 251 3.92 12.04 18.81
C SER A 251 4.83 11.04 19.53
N GLY A 252 6.08 11.42 19.78
CA GLY A 252 7.04 10.61 20.54
C GLY A 252 6.59 10.27 21.98
N ASN A 253 5.56 10.94 22.49
CA ASN A 253 4.91 10.60 23.77
C ASN A 253 3.82 9.52 23.67
N GLY A 254 3.63 8.91 22.48
CA GLY A 254 2.64 7.87 22.21
C GLY A 254 1.24 8.38 21.87
N THR A 255 1.02 9.70 21.83
CA THR A 255 -0.26 10.27 21.39
C THR A 255 -0.42 10.08 19.88
N SER A 256 -1.48 9.39 19.46
CA SER A 256 -1.82 9.20 18.05
C SER A 256 -3.11 9.92 17.70
N VAL A 257 -3.10 10.63 16.57
CA VAL A 257 -4.21 11.40 16.04
C VAL A 257 -4.50 10.93 14.63
N ARG A 258 -5.77 10.63 14.35
CA ARG A 258 -6.23 10.26 13.02
C ARG A 258 -7.12 11.36 12.46
N ALA A 259 -6.87 11.73 11.22
CA ALA A 259 -7.65 12.70 10.47
C ALA A 259 -7.97 12.18 9.07
N VAL A 260 -8.99 12.73 8.44
CA VAL A 260 -9.39 12.40 7.07
C VAL A 260 -9.43 13.66 6.22
N ALA A 261 -8.94 13.57 4.98
CA ALA A 261 -8.99 14.66 4.02
C ALA A 261 -10.45 15.08 3.78
N GLN A 262 -10.76 16.35 3.99
CA GLN A 262 -12.06 16.93 3.70
C GLN A 262 -12.38 16.84 2.19
N ARG A 263 -13.65 16.70 1.84
CA ARG A 263 -14.12 16.73 0.44
C ARG A 263 -14.35 18.15 -0.01
#